data_AF-A0A536FUK0-F1
#
_entry.id   AF-A0A536FUK0-F1
#
_cell.length_a   1.000
_cell.length_b   1.000
_cell.length_c   1.000
_cell.angle_alpha   90.00
_cell.angle_beta   90.00
_cell.angle_gamma   90.00
#
_symmetry.space_group_name_H-M   'P 1'
#
loop_
_entity.id
_entity.type
_entity.pdbx_description
1 polymer ?
#
loop_
_entity_poly.entity_id
_entity_poly.type
_entity_poly.pdbx_seq_one_letter_code
_entity_poly.pdbx_strand_id
1 'polypeptide(L)'
;MRLDDARARIRERSDLNAFISVSDERGDGTVVAVKDLIDVKGMVTTAGGVILPAEPATDDAPVITRIRQAGCVVVGKANLHEFAYGVTSVNPHYGPVRNPYDSSRVAGGSSGGSAVAVAAGMCDWAVGSDTGGSIRIPASFCGVAGFKPEFGSIEIAGVIPLAHSLDTLGPLAPDIASAARAYFMMTGEAISLDGLARPRLAVPGGWVFGLDDETARAWEGASAGVPEVDFVDREQLFEVGLTILLVEAFEYHRRWVAESPEKYGADVLALLKRGETVPAGEYRDALLELPKLQAAARAAMQDVDALLLPASAIVAPLVEDTEHPREPITRFTRPFNTTHQPVAVVPAPVAGLPVGIQVVGQTNAETLRVAKWLEQEWRTSAA
;
A
#
# COMPACT_ATOMS: atom_id res chain seq x y z
N MET A 1 -6.53 -7.48 -20.13
CA MET A 1 -5.74 -8.56 -20.79
C MET A 1 -6.56 -9.86 -20.81
N ARG A 2 -6.16 -10.94 -21.50
CA ARG A 2 -6.84 -12.24 -21.34
C ARG A 2 -6.30 -12.99 -20.13
N LEU A 3 -7.16 -13.72 -19.41
CA LEU A 3 -6.78 -14.48 -18.22
C LEU A 3 -5.71 -15.55 -18.48
N ASP A 4 -5.75 -16.22 -19.63
CA ASP A 4 -4.74 -17.24 -19.97
C ASP A 4 -3.36 -16.61 -20.25
N ASP A 5 -3.33 -15.41 -20.83
CA ASP A 5 -2.09 -14.66 -21.07
C ASP A 5 -1.49 -14.22 -19.71
N ALA A 6 -2.34 -13.78 -18.78
CA ALA A 6 -1.94 -13.47 -17.40
C ALA A 6 -1.32 -14.70 -16.70
N ARG A 7 -2.01 -15.85 -16.73
CA ARG A 7 -1.50 -17.11 -16.16
C ARG A 7 -0.20 -17.59 -16.82
N ALA A 8 -0.06 -17.39 -18.13
CA ALA A 8 1.20 -17.69 -18.82
C ALA A 8 2.34 -16.83 -18.27
N ARG A 9 2.13 -15.52 -18.11
CA ARG A 9 3.13 -14.61 -17.53
C ARG A 9 3.48 -14.96 -16.09
N ILE A 10 2.51 -15.38 -15.26
CA ILE A 10 2.77 -15.86 -13.89
C ILE A 10 3.73 -17.04 -13.90
N ARG A 11 3.57 -17.99 -14.84
CA ARG A 11 4.46 -19.14 -14.99
C ARG A 11 5.84 -18.75 -15.53
N GLU A 12 5.88 -17.89 -16.55
CA GLU A 12 7.12 -17.42 -17.17
C GLU A 12 7.98 -16.59 -16.21
N ARG A 13 7.33 -15.86 -15.30
CA ARG A 13 7.97 -14.98 -14.32
C ARG A 13 7.82 -15.47 -12.88
N SER A 14 7.86 -16.80 -12.70
CA SER A 14 7.83 -17.40 -11.37
C SER A 14 9.03 -16.99 -10.50
N ASP A 15 10.12 -16.52 -11.12
CA ASP A 15 11.28 -15.93 -10.44
C ASP A 15 10.91 -14.75 -9.55
N LEU A 16 9.87 -13.99 -9.91
CA LEU A 16 9.41 -12.82 -9.16
C LEU A 16 8.59 -13.15 -7.90
N ASN A 17 8.09 -14.39 -7.81
CA ASN A 17 7.33 -14.89 -6.67
C ASN A 17 6.12 -14.02 -6.26
N ALA A 18 5.40 -13.51 -7.26
CA ALA A 18 4.29 -12.56 -7.06
C ALA A 18 3.02 -13.20 -6.46
N PHE A 19 2.87 -14.52 -6.51
CA PHE A 19 1.64 -15.23 -6.12
C PHE A 19 1.93 -16.37 -5.13
N ILE A 20 1.09 -16.50 -4.11
CA ILE A 20 1.04 -17.67 -3.23
C ILE A 20 0.22 -18.79 -3.90
N SER A 21 -0.90 -18.42 -4.54
CA SER A 21 -1.74 -19.35 -5.28
C SER A 21 -2.35 -18.71 -6.51
N VAL A 22 -2.61 -19.53 -7.53
CA VAL A 22 -3.29 -19.13 -8.76
C VAL A 22 -4.71 -19.68 -8.71
N SER A 23 -5.68 -18.85 -9.06
CA SER A 23 -7.11 -19.20 -9.05
C SER A 23 -7.46 -20.15 -10.20
N ASP A 24 -8.49 -20.96 -10.04
CA ASP A 24 -9.12 -21.78 -11.10
C ASP A 24 -10.28 -21.07 -11.81
N GLU A 25 -10.54 -19.80 -11.47
CA GLU A 25 -11.62 -18.98 -12.04
C GLU A 25 -11.52 -18.90 -13.59
N ARG A 26 -12.65 -18.70 -14.26
CA ARG A 26 -12.74 -18.61 -15.72
C ARG A 26 -13.54 -17.37 -16.11
N GLY A 27 -13.17 -16.75 -17.22
CA GLY A 27 -13.87 -15.60 -17.79
C GLY A 27 -12.93 -14.76 -18.65
N ASP A 28 -13.51 -13.75 -19.30
CA ASP A 28 -12.85 -12.82 -20.23
C ASP A 28 -12.87 -11.37 -19.75
N GLY A 29 -13.21 -11.17 -18.46
CA GLY A 29 -13.27 -9.88 -17.80
C GLY A 29 -11.91 -9.28 -17.44
N THR A 30 -11.93 -8.14 -16.75
CA THR A 30 -10.71 -7.47 -16.25
C THR A 30 -9.99 -8.39 -15.26
N VAL A 31 -8.71 -8.66 -15.49
CA VAL A 31 -7.94 -9.63 -14.69
C VAL A 31 -7.37 -8.95 -13.45
N VAL A 32 -7.68 -9.48 -12.25
CA VAL A 32 -7.32 -8.87 -10.97
C VAL A 32 -6.53 -9.83 -10.10
N ALA A 33 -5.40 -9.37 -9.56
CA ALA A 33 -4.68 -10.06 -8.49
C ALA A 33 -5.18 -9.57 -7.12
N VAL A 34 -5.32 -10.47 -6.15
CA VAL A 34 -5.89 -10.14 -4.84
C VAL A 34 -4.85 -10.47 -3.77
N LYS A 35 -4.44 -9.50 -2.94
CA LYS A 35 -3.52 -9.77 -1.82
C LYS A 35 -4.05 -10.90 -0.93
N ASP A 36 -3.18 -11.82 -0.54
CA ASP A 36 -3.59 -13.10 0.04
C ASP A 36 -4.33 -13.03 1.40
N LEU A 37 -4.31 -11.88 2.06
CA LEU A 37 -5.06 -11.63 3.32
C LEU A 37 -6.56 -11.34 3.12
N ILE A 38 -7.06 -11.37 1.88
CA ILE A 38 -8.46 -11.06 1.54
C ILE A 38 -9.17 -12.36 1.13
N ASP A 39 -10.31 -12.65 1.74
CA ASP A 39 -11.11 -13.83 1.44
C ASP A 39 -11.65 -13.80 0.01
N VAL A 40 -11.38 -14.89 -0.70
CA VAL A 40 -11.89 -15.19 -2.04
C VAL A 40 -12.50 -16.57 -1.95
N LYS A 41 -13.80 -16.69 -2.23
CA LYS A 41 -14.55 -17.94 -2.13
C LYS A 41 -13.83 -19.07 -2.86
N GLY A 42 -13.62 -20.18 -2.16
CA GLY A 42 -12.98 -21.38 -2.70
C GLY A 42 -11.44 -21.32 -2.75
N MET A 43 -10.82 -20.23 -2.27
CA MET A 43 -9.37 -20.12 -2.09
C MET A 43 -9.02 -20.02 -0.60
N VAL A 44 -7.86 -20.56 -0.23
CA VAL A 44 -7.31 -20.40 1.13
C VAL A 44 -6.82 -18.96 1.30
N THR A 45 -7.01 -18.41 2.51
CA THR A 45 -6.47 -17.11 2.93
C THR A 45 -5.37 -17.38 3.96
N THR A 46 -4.11 -17.26 3.57
CA THR A 46 -2.97 -17.57 4.45
C THR A 46 -2.45 -16.32 5.17
N ALA A 47 -2.76 -15.13 4.63
CA ALA A 47 -2.16 -13.86 5.03
C ALA A 47 -0.62 -13.90 5.03
N GLY A 48 -0.02 -14.77 4.21
CA GLY A 48 1.43 -14.94 4.13
C GLY A 48 2.02 -15.66 5.34
N GLY A 49 1.20 -16.25 6.21
CA GLY A 49 1.62 -17.06 7.34
C GLY A 49 1.28 -18.55 7.14
N VAL A 50 1.63 -19.34 8.15
CA VAL A 50 1.36 -20.80 8.20
C VAL A 50 0.53 -21.22 9.42
N ILE A 51 0.09 -20.26 10.23
CA ILE A 51 -0.64 -20.51 11.48
C ILE A 51 -2.16 -20.53 11.30
N LEU A 52 -2.68 -19.90 10.24
CA LEU A 52 -4.10 -19.93 9.92
C LEU A 52 -4.50 -21.31 9.36
N PRO A 53 -5.76 -21.76 9.54
CA PRO A 53 -6.26 -22.98 8.92
C PRO A 53 -6.12 -22.95 7.40
N ALA A 54 -5.69 -24.06 6.80
CA ALA A 54 -5.60 -24.22 5.35
C ALA A 54 -6.97 -24.53 4.70
N GLU A 55 -8.04 -23.92 5.21
CA GLU A 55 -9.41 -24.12 4.74
C GLU A 55 -9.78 -23.01 3.74
N PRO A 56 -10.38 -23.36 2.58
CA PRO A 56 -10.86 -22.36 1.64
C PRO A 56 -11.98 -21.49 2.24
N ALA A 57 -11.95 -20.19 1.95
CA ALA A 57 -13.02 -19.28 2.36
C ALA A 57 -14.38 -19.72 1.78
N THR A 58 -15.42 -19.70 2.61
CA THR A 58 -16.79 -20.07 2.21
C THR A 58 -17.44 -19.02 1.34
N ASP A 59 -17.07 -17.76 1.58
CA ASP A 59 -17.67 -16.56 1.00
C ASP A 59 -16.57 -15.61 0.51
N ASP A 60 -16.95 -14.76 -0.44
CA ASP A 60 -16.10 -13.66 -0.88
C ASP A 60 -16.13 -12.54 0.17
N ALA A 61 -14.99 -11.87 0.40
CA ALA A 61 -15.02 -10.55 1.02
C ALA A 61 -15.91 -9.59 0.19
N PRO A 62 -16.57 -8.59 0.79
CA PRO A 62 -17.47 -7.69 0.07
C PRO A 62 -16.82 -7.00 -1.14
N VAL A 63 -15.55 -6.62 -1.01
CA VAL A 63 -14.77 -6.04 -2.12
C VAL A 63 -14.63 -7.01 -3.31
N ILE A 64 -14.47 -8.32 -3.05
CA ILE A 64 -14.34 -9.35 -4.08
C ILE A 64 -15.69 -9.58 -4.78
N THR A 65 -16.78 -9.60 -4.01
CA THR A 65 -18.14 -9.63 -4.58
C THR A 65 -18.34 -8.44 -5.53
N ARG A 66 -17.91 -7.24 -5.12
CA ARG A 66 -18.11 -6.01 -5.89
C ARG A 66 -17.31 -5.96 -7.19
N ILE A 67 -16.03 -6.34 -7.17
CA ILE A 67 -15.21 -6.36 -8.40
C ILE A 67 -15.72 -7.41 -9.39
N ARG A 68 -16.23 -8.56 -8.92
CA ARG A 68 -16.87 -9.57 -9.78
C ARG A 68 -18.14 -9.05 -10.42
N GLN A 69 -18.96 -8.30 -9.68
CA GLN A 69 -20.14 -7.61 -10.24
C GLN A 69 -19.76 -6.57 -11.29
N ALA A 70 -18.58 -5.96 -11.18
CA ALA A 70 -18.01 -5.07 -12.19
C ALA A 70 -17.35 -5.80 -13.37
N GLY A 71 -17.45 -7.14 -13.44
CA GLY A 71 -16.90 -7.95 -14.53
C GLY A 71 -15.41 -8.28 -14.37
N CYS A 72 -14.86 -8.24 -13.16
CA CYS A 72 -13.49 -8.70 -12.91
C CYS A 72 -13.41 -10.21 -12.71
N VAL A 73 -12.27 -10.79 -13.05
CA VAL A 73 -11.90 -12.19 -12.77
C VAL A 73 -10.64 -12.25 -11.91
N VAL A 74 -10.65 -13.04 -10.84
CA VAL A 74 -9.49 -13.15 -9.94
C VAL A 74 -8.48 -14.14 -10.52
N VAL A 75 -7.26 -13.69 -10.79
CA VAL A 75 -6.18 -14.56 -11.31
C VAL A 75 -5.49 -15.36 -10.22
N GLY A 76 -5.45 -14.86 -8.99
CA GLY A 76 -4.81 -15.55 -7.88
C GLY A 76 -4.63 -14.69 -6.64
N LYS A 77 -4.09 -15.32 -5.60
CA LYS A 77 -3.75 -14.71 -4.32
C LYS A 77 -2.29 -14.24 -4.35
N ALA A 78 -2.08 -12.93 -4.32
CA ALA A 78 -0.78 -12.30 -4.42
C ALA A 78 0.01 -12.45 -3.11
N ASN A 79 1.31 -12.71 -3.24
CA ASN A 79 2.24 -12.84 -2.13
C ASN A 79 2.45 -11.51 -1.40
N LEU A 80 2.83 -11.59 -0.13
CA LEU A 80 2.84 -10.48 0.81
C LEU A 80 3.84 -10.74 1.93
N HIS A 81 4.18 -9.66 2.65
CA HIS A 81 4.82 -9.80 3.95
C HIS A 81 3.85 -10.43 4.96
N GLU A 82 4.34 -11.38 5.78
CA GLU A 82 3.51 -12.15 6.72
C GLU A 82 2.63 -11.23 7.59
N PHE A 83 1.32 -11.55 7.65
CA PHE A 83 0.28 -10.80 8.35
C PHE A 83 0.22 -9.31 8.04
N ALA A 84 0.64 -8.95 6.83
CA ALA A 84 0.83 -7.58 6.40
C ALA A 84 1.83 -6.75 7.23
N TYR A 85 2.56 -7.36 8.19
CA TYR A 85 3.32 -6.65 9.22
C TYR A 85 4.79 -6.38 8.84
N GLY A 86 5.01 -5.95 7.61
CA GLY A 86 6.32 -5.49 7.17
C GLY A 86 6.30 -4.83 5.82
N VAL A 87 7.46 -4.28 5.45
CA VAL A 87 7.57 -3.25 4.40
C VAL A 87 8.40 -3.69 3.21
N THR A 88 8.80 -4.97 3.18
CA THR A 88 9.71 -5.51 2.16
C THR A 88 9.08 -6.63 1.33
N SER A 89 8.09 -7.34 1.88
CA SER A 89 7.58 -8.61 1.32
C SER A 89 8.65 -9.71 1.19
N VAL A 90 9.69 -9.65 2.03
CA VAL A 90 10.53 -10.80 2.35
C VAL A 90 9.75 -11.69 3.31
N ASN A 91 9.26 -12.83 2.83
CA ASN A 91 8.42 -13.74 3.60
C ASN A 91 9.18 -15.05 3.89
N PRO A 92 9.32 -15.49 5.15
CA PRO A 92 10.09 -16.70 5.49
C PRO A 92 9.40 -18.00 5.05
N HIS A 93 8.08 -17.98 4.87
CA HIS A 93 7.29 -19.17 4.54
C HIS A 93 7.10 -19.36 3.04
N TYR A 94 6.88 -18.26 2.32
CA TYR A 94 6.59 -18.25 0.88
C TYR A 94 7.74 -17.71 0.03
N GLY A 95 8.85 -17.30 0.65
CA GLY A 95 10.00 -16.69 -0.03
C GLY A 95 9.80 -15.20 -0.34
N PRO A 96 10.88 -14.48 -0.68
CA PRO A 96 10.81 -13.05 -0.96
C PRO A 96 10.09 -12.77 -2.29
N VAL A 97 9.29 -11.71 -2.32
CA VAL A 97 8.80 -11.12 -3.58
C VAL A 97 9.90 -10.23 -4.16
N ARG A 98 10.29 -10.49 -5.41
CA ARG A 98 11.42 -9.82 -6.05
C ARG A 98 10.96 -8.65 -6.91
N ASN A 99 11.73 -7.57 -6.89
CA ASN A 99 11.42 -6.39 -7.68
C ASN A 99 11.60 -6.67 -9.20
N PRO A 100 10.64 -6.26 -10.06
CA PRO A 100 10.71 -6.53 -11.50
C PRO A 100 11.79 -5.74 -12.23
N TYR A 101 12.29 -4.63 -11.66
CA TYR A 101 13.39 -3.82 -12.22
C TYR A 101 14.77 -4.39 -11.87
N ASP A 102 14.89 -5.04 -10.71
CA ASP A 102 16.10 -5.69 -10.22
C ASP A 102 15.73 -6.79 -9.22
N SER A 103 15.85 -8.05 -9.64
CA SER A 103 15.43 -9.21 -8.84
C SER A 103 16.27 -9.43 -7.57
N SER A 104 17.39 -8.72 -7.40
CA SER A 104 18.17 -8.72 -6.15
C SER A 104 17.55 -7.82 -5.07
N ARG A 105 16.55 -7.00 -5.42
CA ARG A 105 15.91 -6.02 -4.53
C ARG A 105 14.50 -6.42 -4.12
N VAL A 106 14.08 -5.87 -2.99
CA VAL A 106 12.74 -6.10 -2.45
C VAL A 106 11.68 -5.42 -3.32
N ALA A 107 10.51 -6.03 -3.45
CA ALA A 107 9.36 -5.41 -4.10
C ALA A 107 8.74 -4.25 -3.29
N GLY A 108 9.13 -4.10 -2.02
CA GLY A 108 8.41 -3.31 -1.04
C GLY A 108 7.20 -4.08 -0.51
N GLY A 109 6.55 -3.56 0.52
CA GLY A 109 5.53 -4.33 1.20
C GLY A 109 4.60 -3.52 2.10
N SER A 110 3.55 -4.15 2.61
CA SER A 110 3.33 -5.61 2.53
C SER A 110 2.63 -6.11 1.26
N SER A 111 2.12 -5.25 0.37
CA SER A 111 1.45 -5.68 -0.86
C SER A 111 2.42 -5.88 -2.04
N GLY A 112 3.60 -6.45 -1.81
CA GLY A 112 4.64 -6.59 -2.81
C GLY A 112 4.20 -7.42 -4.02
N GLY A 113 3.60 -8.59 -3.80
CA GLY A 113 3.11 -9.45 -4.88
C GLY A 113 2.07 -8.74 -5.76
N SER A 114 1.19 -7.94 -5.15
CA SER A 114 0.20 -7.14 -5.88
C SER A 114 0.88 -6.11 -6.81
N ALA A 115 1.89 -5.38 -6.33
CA ALA A 115 2.61 -4.41 -7.15
C ALA A 115 3.40 -5.07 -8.28
N VAL A 116 4.09 -6.18 -7.97
CA VAL A 116 4.86 -6.94 -8.96
C VAL A 116 3.97 -7.57 -10.02
N ALA A 117 2.80 -8.09 -9.63
CA ALA A 117 1.83 -8.63 -10.59
C ALA A 117 1.39 -7.58 -11.60
N VAL A 118 1.16 -6.33 -11.16
CA VAL A 118 0.82 -5.22 -12.05
C VAL A 118 2.01 -4.83 -12.93
N ALA A 119 3.17 -4.59 -12.32
CA ALA A 119 4.38 -4.14 -13.01
C ALA A 119 4.88 -5.15 -14.07
N ALA A 120 4.75 -6.45 -13.80
CA ALA A 120 5.10 -7.52 -14.73
C ALA A 120 3.95 -7.88 -15.71
N GLY A 121 2.83 -7.16 -15.64
CA GLY A 121 1.66 -7.38 -16.50
C GLY A 121 1.04 -8.77 -16.35
N MET A 122 1.03 -9.31 -15.13
CA MET A 122 0.35 -10.55 -14.74
C MET A 122 -1.13 -10.31 -14.38
N CYS A 123 -1.56 -9.05 -14.26
CA CYS A 123 -2.95 -8.64 -14.10
C CYS A 123 -3.15 -7.23 -14.69
N ASP A 124 -4.40 -6.81 -14.87
CA ASP A 124 -4.74 -5.44 -15.29
C ASP A 124 -4.59 -4.45 -14.12
N TRP A 125 -4.90 -4.89 -12.90
CA TRP A 125 -4.69 -4.18 -11.64
C TRP A 125 -4.75 -5.17 -10.46
N ALA A 126 -4.43 -4.73 -9.25
CA ALA A 126 -4.43 -5.59 -8.06
C ALA A 126 -5.07 -4.92 -6.84
N VAL A 127 -5.70 -5.72 -5.99
CA VAL A 127 -6.17 -5.29 -4.66
C VAL A 127 -5.02 -5.44 -3.66
N GLY A 128 -4.73 -4.37 -2.92
CA GLY A 128 -3.79 -4.36 -1.80
C GLY A 128 -4.43 -3.87 -0.50
N SER A 129 -3.65 -3.88 0.57
CA SER A 129 -4.00 -3.23 1.85
C SER A 129 -2.89 -2.29 2.30
N ASP A 130 -3.25 -1.26 3.06
CA ASP A 130 -2.35 -0.19 3.53
C ASP A 130 -2.72 0.27 4.94
N THR A 131 -1.85 -0.08 5.90
CA THR A 131 -1.94 0.29 7.33
C THR A 131 -0.84 1.27 7.74
N GLY A 132 0.27 1.26 6.99
CA GLY A 132 1.43 2.12 7.23
C GLY A 132 2.19 2.48 5.94
N GLY A 133 1.58 2.27 4.77
CA GLY A 133 2.22 2.41 3.46
C GLY A 133 2.15 1.17 2.57
N SER A 134 1.46 0.11 2.97
CA SER A 134 1.55 -1.20 2.30
C SER A 134 0.97 -1.26 0.88
N ILE A 135 0.29 -0.22 0.38
CA ILE A 135 0.01 -0.02 -1.06
C ILE A 135 1.06 0.90 -1.67
N ARG A 136 1.40 1.98 -0.97
CA ARG A 136 2.20 3.10 -1.48
C ARG A 136 3.69 2.79 -1.62
N ILE A 137 4.26 2.05 -0.66
CA ILE A 137 5.65 1.59 -0.67
C ILE A 137 5.90 0.66 -1.87
N PRO A 138 5.17 -0.46 -2.05
CA PRO A 138 5.42 -1.32 -3.20
C PRO A 138 5.01 -0.68 -4.53
N ALA A 139 4.04 0.25 -4.55
CA ALA A 139 3.76 1.06 -5.73
C ALA A 139 4.99 1.90 -6.15
N SER A 140 5.62 2.58 -5.19
CA SER A 140 6.86 3.33 -5.38
C SER A 140 7.98 2.44 -5.93
N PHE A 141 8.29 1.34 -5.25
CA PHE A 141 9.43 0.48 -5.57
C PHE A 141 9.26 -0.30 -6.88
N CYS A 142 8.02 -0.65 -7.24
CA CYS A 142 7.72 -1.39 -8.47
C CYS A 142 7.26 -0.47 -9.61
N GLY A 143 7.33 0.85 -9.47
CA GLY A 143 7.04 1.80 -10.55
C GLY A 143 5.61 1.73 -11.08
N VAL A 144 4.63 1.49 -10.21
CA VAL A 144 3.20 1.45 -10.56
C VAL A 144 2.42 2.51 -9.79
N ALA A 145 1.23 2.86 -10.27
CA ALA A 145 0.33 3.70 -9.49
C ALA A 145 -0.24 2.90 -8.31
N GLY A 146 -0.38 3.57 -7.17
CA GLY A 146 -1.06 3.04 -5.99
C GLY A 146 -2.04 4.06 -5.45
N PHE A 147 -3.21 3.62 -5.00
CA PHE A 147 -4.17 4.51 -4.34
C PHE A 147 -4.60 3.89 -3.01
N LYS A 148 -4.34 4.62 -1.92
CA LYS A 148 -4.92 4.39 -0.61
C LYS A 148 -6.08 5.38 -0.44
N PRO A 149 -7.34 4.96 -0.59
CA PRO A 149 -8.49 5.81 -0.34
C PRO A 149 -8.52 6.36 1.09
N GLU A 150 -9.45 7.28 1.33
CA GLU A 150 -9.83 7.72 2.67
C GLU A 150 -10.26 6.49 3.50
N PHE A 151 -9.89 6.48 4.78
CA PHE A 151 -10.26 5.40 5.68
C PHE A 151 -11.77 5.15 5.66
N GLY A 152 -12.18 3.88 5.58
CA GLY A 152 -13.59 3.50 5.50
C GLY A 152 -14.23 3.59 4.11
N SER A 153 -13.51 4.02 3.06
CA SER A 153 -14.06 4.07 1.68
C SER A 153 -14.40 2.68 1.12
N ILE A 154 -13.71 1.63 1.59
CA ILE A 154 -13.92 0.24 1.18
C ILE A 154 -14.06 -0.61 2.44
N GLU A 155 -15.10 -1.43 2.50
CA GLU A 155 -15.34 -2.37 3.60
C GLU A 155 -14.24 -3.44 3.69
N ILE A 156 -13.76 -3.70 4.90
CA ILE A 156 -12.67 -4.66 5.19
C ILE A 156 -13.17 -5.97 5.83
N ALA A 157 -14.45 -6.30 5.71
CA ALA A 157 -14.95 -7.62 6.14
C ALA A 157 -14.33 -8.72 5.26
N GLY A 158 -14.01 -9.88 5.85
CA GLY A 158 -13.29 -10.96 5.15
C GLY A 158 -11.82 -10.63 4.87
N VAL A 159 -11.23 -9.71 5.65
CA VAL A 159 -9.81 -9.33 5.57
C VAL A 159 -9.14 -9.73 6.88
N ILE A 160 -8.01 -10.45 6.81
CA ILE A 160 -7.16 -10.68 7.99
C ILE A 160 -6.52 -9.34 8.39
N PRO A 161 -6.81 -8.82 9.58
CA PRO A 161 -6.44 -7.46 9.98
C PRO A 161 -4.97 -7.35 10.39
N LEU A 162 -4.45 -6.13 10.32
CA LEU A 162 -3.23 -5.73 11.02
C LEU A 162 -3.57 -4.73 12.13
N ALA A 163 -4.31 -3.67 11.81
CA ALA A 163 -4.84 -2.71 12.77
C ALA A 163 -6.14 -2.13 12.23
N HIS A 164 -7.28 -2.64 12.72
CA HIS A 164 -8.61 -2.31 12.22
C HIS A 164 -8.92 -0.81 12.18
N SER A 165 -8.33 0.00 13.06
CA SER A 165 -8.53 1.45 13.07
C SER A 165 -7.69 2.22 12.04
N LEU A 166 -6.79 1.53 11.33
CA LEU A 166 -5.86 2.11 10.35
C LEU A 166 -5.89 1.39 8.99
N ASP A 167 -6.37 0.15 8.95
CA ASP A 167 -6.40 -0.70 7.76
C ASP A 167 -7.29 -0.10 6.67
N THR A 168 -6.72 0.02 5.47
CA THR A 168 -7.45 0.47 4.28
C THR A 168 -7.17 -0.50 3.12
N LEU A 169 -8.18 -0.81 2.31
CA LEU A 169 -7.99 -1.49 1.02
C LEU A 169 -7.86 -0.46 -0.11
N GLY A 170 -7.16 -0.82 -1.18
CA GLY A 170 -7.06 0.05 -2.35
C GLY A 170 -6.35 -0.61 -3.53
N PRO A 171 -6.42 0.02 -4.72
CA PRO A 171 -5.85 -0.55 -5.92
C PRO A 171 -4.37 -0.21 -6.11
N LEU A 172 -3.64 -1.15 -6.69
CA LEU A 172 -2.41 -0.91 -7.44
C LEU A 172 -2.69 -1.12 -8.93
N ALA A 173 -2.22 -0.23 -9.78
CA ALA A 173 -2.54 -0.24 -11.22
C ALA A 173 -1.41 0.37 -12.07
N PRO A 174 -1.39 0.15 -13.40
CA PRO A 174 -0.31 0.66 -14.24
C PRO A 174 -0.18 2.19 -14.29
N ASP A 175 -1.29 2.90 -14.08
CA ASP A 175 -1.36 4.36 -14.10
C ASP A 175 -2.53 4.89 -13.25
N ILE A 176 -2.58 6.20 -13.01
CA ILE A 176 -3.60 6.83 -12.16
C ILE A 176 -5.01 6.64 -12.73
N ALA A 177 -5.16 6.66 -14.05
CA ALA A 177 -6.45 6.43 -14.70
C ALA A 177 -6.97 5.00 -14.43
N SER A 178 -6.07 4.01 -14.45
CA SER A 178 -6.39 2.62 -14.12
C SER A 178 -6.66 2.45 -12.63
N ALA A 179 -5.93 3.15 -11.76
CA ALA A 179 -6.21 3.14 -10.31
C ALA A 179 -7.60 3.74 -9.99
N ALA A 180 -7.98 4.83 -10.65
CA ALA A 180 -9.32 5.42 -10.49
C ALA A 180 -10.43 4.49 -11.00
N ARG A 181 -10.24 3.82 -12.13
CA ARG A 181 -11.18 2.79 -12.62
C ARG A 181 -11.28 1.59 -11.68
N ALA A 182 -10.15 1.14 -11.15
CA ALA A 182 -10.11 0.07 -10.16
C ALA A 182 -10.85 0.46 -8.88
N TYR A 183 -10.63 1.68 -8.38
CA TYR A 183 -11.38 2.23 -7.25
C TYR A 183 -12.90 2.23 -7.52
N PHE A 184 -13.33 2.70 -8.69
CA PHE A 184 -14.74 2.60 -9.09
C PHE A 184 -15.26 1.16 -9.09
N MET A 185 -14.49 0.17 -9.56
CA MET A 185 -14.90 -1.24 -9.51
C MET A 185 -14.97 -1.77 -8.07
N MET A 186 -14.19 -1.21 -7.14
CA MET A 186 -14.20 -1.57 -5.71
C MET A 186 -15.30 -0.88 -4.91
N THR A 187 -15.77 0.31 -5.30
CA THR A 187 -16.69 1.14 -4.50
C THR A 187 -17.98 1.54 -5.22
N GLY A 188 -18.01 1.48 -6.55
CA GLY A 188 -19.05 2.06 -7.41
C GLY A 188 -19.02 3.60 -7.47
N GLU A 189 -18.04 4.25 -6.85
CA GLU A 189 -17.88 5.69 -6.85
C GLU A 189 -17.11 6.14 -8.10
N ALA A 190 -17.80 6.79 -9.03
CA ALA A 190 -17.18 7.28 -10.27
C ALA A 190 -16.52 8.65 -10.02
N ILE A 191 -15.21 8.72 -10.21
CA ILE A 191 -14.43 9.95 -10.07
C ILE A 191 -14.04 10.43 -11.48
N SER A 192 -14.49 11.62 -11.85
CA SER A 192 -14.01 12.28 -13.07
C SER A 192 -12.59 12.80 -12.84
N LEU A 193 -11.67 12.43 -13.73
CA LEU A 193 -10.29 12.88 -13.69
C LEU A 193 -10.05 14.17 -14.49
N ASP A 194 -11.08 14.69 -15.15
CA ASP A 194 -10.93 15.81 -16.08
C ASP A 194 -10.92 17.18 -15.36
N GLY A 195 -10.41 18.18 -16.08
CA GLY A 195 -10.68 19.59 -15.81
C GLY A 195 -9.97 20.19 -14.60
N LEU A 196 -8.83 19.63 -14.16
CA LEU A 196 -7.96 20.28 -13.20
C LEU A 196 -6.88 21.07 -13.93
N ALA A 197 -6.92 22.41 -13.88
CA ALA A 197 -5.99 23.26 -14.63
C ALA A 197 -4.58 23.27 -13.99
N ARG A 198 -4.50 23.73 -12.74
CA ARG A 198 -3.30 23.68 -11.92
C ARG A 198 -3.70 23.66 -10.45
N PRO A 199 -3.41 22.59 -9.70
CA PRO A 199 -3.71 22.52 -8.28
C PRO A 199 -2.77 23.39 -7.44
N ARG A 200 -3.25 23.80 -6.27
CA ARG A 200 -2.47 24.39 -5.18
C ARG A 200 -1.75 23.26 -4.45
N LEU A 201 -0.49 23.06 -4.81
CA LEU A 201 0.37 22.04 -4.23
C LEU A 201 1.21 22.61 -3.10
N ALA A 202 1.59 21.73 -2.18
CA ALA A 202 2.39 22.10 -1.03
C ALA A 202 3.28 20.94 -0.55
N VAL A 203 4.32 21.25 0.22
CA VAL A 203 5.12 20.27 0.97
C VAL A 203 4.99 20.55 2.47
N PRO A 204 4.79 19.55 3.34
CA PRO A 204 4.91 19.74 4.78
C PRO A 204 6.32 20.22 5.16
N GLY A 205 6.43 21.41 5.72
CA GLY A 205 7.71 22.03 6.03
C GLY A 205 8.60 21.16 6.94
N GLY A 206 9.87 21.00 6.58
CA GLY A 206 10.85 20.23 7.36
C GLY A 206 10.65 18.70 7.38
N TRP A 207 9.64 18.15 6.68
CA TRP A 207 9.42 16.70 6.67
C TRP A 207 10.43 15.94 5.80
N VAL A 208 10.82 16.50 4.65
CA VAL A 208 11.61 15.78 3.64
C VAL A 208 13.10 16.02 3.83
N PHE A 209 13.81 15.00 4.30
CA PHE A 209 15.26 15.03 4.51
C PHE A 209 15.82 13.60 4.46
N GLY A 210 17.15 13.48 4.28
CA GLY A 210 17.85 12.19 4.31
C GLY A 210 17.41 11.24 3.20
N LEU A 211 17.20 11.77 2.00
CA LEU A 211 16.91 10.99 0.80
C LEU A 211 18.21 10.38 0.26
N ASP A 212 18.14 9.18 -0.33
CA ASP A 212 19.24 8.71 -1.18
C ASP A 212 19.32 9.50 -2.50
N ASP A 213 20.41 9.32 -3.25
CA ASP A 213 20.69 10.11 -4.44
C ASP A 213 19.59 9.99 -5.52
N GLU A 214 19.00 8.81 -5.67
CA GLU A 214 18.00 8.53 -6.71
C GLU A 214 16.65 9.14 -6.32
N THR A 215 16.26 9.00 -5.06
CA THR A 215 15.06 9.62 -4.50
C THR A 215 15.19 11.13 -4.43
N ALA A 216 16.37 11.67 -4.09
CA ALA A 216 16.64 13.10 -4.07
C ALA A 216 16.44 13.73 -5.45
N ARG A 217 16.98 13.11 -6.52
CA ARG A 217 16.79 13.58 -7.90
C ARG A 217 15.32 13.56 -8.32
N ALA A 218 14.60 12.50 -7.99
CA ALA A 218 13.16 12.41 -8.26
C ALA A 218 12.39 13.52 -7.53
N TRP A 219 12.74 13.73 -6.26
CA TRP A 219 12.10 14.71 -5.40
C TRP A 219 12.34 16.14 -5.87
N GLU A 220 13.58 16.51 -6.20
CA GLU A 220 13.92 17.84 -6.73
C GLU A 220 13.07 18.21 -7.95
N GLY A 221 12.85 17.27 -8.88
CA GLY A 221 11.98 17.49 -10.03
C GLY A 221 10.50 17.62 -9.66
N ALA A 222 10.03 16.81 -8.70
CA ALA A 222 8.63 16.81 -8.27
C ALA A 222 8.25 18.02 -7.40
N SER A 223 9.18 18.54 -6.60
CA SER A 223 8.94 19.62 -5.64
C SER A 223 9.36 21.00 -6.15
N ALA A 224 9.88 21.10 -7.38
CA ALA A 224 10.35 22.36 -7.95
C ALA A 224 9.24 23.43 -7.96
N GLY A 225 9.44 24.51 -7.21
CA GLY A 225 8.49 25.62 -7.11
C GLY A 225 7.22 25.32 -6.29
N VAL A 226 7.19 24.21 -5.55
CA VAL A 226 6.10 23.87 -4.61
C VAL A 226 6.43 24.47 -3.24
N PRO A 227 5.58 25.35 -2.67
CA PRO A 227 5.84 25.99 -1.39
C PRO A 227 5.72 25.00 -0.21
N GLU A 228 6.40 25.31 0.88
CA GLU A 228 6.19 24.64 2.16
C GLU A 228 4.99 25.23 2.92
N VAL A 229 4.34 24.40 3.75
CA VAL A 229 3.27 24.82 4.68
C VAL A 229 3.52 24.20 6.05
N ASP A 230 3.08 24.92 7.08
CA ASP A 230 3.04 24.39 8.44
C ASP A 230 2.02 23.26 8.52
N PHE A 231 2.50 22.07 8.85
CA PHE A 231 1.67 20.89 9.02
C PHE A 231 1.85 20.33 10.44
N VAL A 232 1.01 19.34 10.79
CA VAL A 232 1.14 18.63 12.07
C VAL A 232 2.53 18.02 12.19
N ASP A 233 3.05 17.91 13.42
CA ASP A 233 4.35 17.28 13.64
C ASP A 233 4.36 15.82 13.15
N ARG A 234 5.35 15.48 12.33
CA ARG A 234 5.46 14.15 11.70
C ARG A 234 5.65 13.07 12.73
N GLU A 235 6.46 13.34 13.75
CA GLU A 235 6.84 12.36 14.75
C GLU A 235 5.67 12.05 15.68
N GLN A 236 4.90 13.07 16.06
CA GLN A 236 3.66 12.91 16.79
C GLN A 236 2.66 12.02 16.05
N LEU A 237 2.46 12.26 14.74
CA LEU A 237 1.60 11.40 13.90
C LEU A 237 2.11 9.96 13.81
N PHE A 238 3.43 9.80 13.70
CA PHE A 238 4.08 8.50 13.65
C PHE A 238 3.90 7.71 14.95
N GLU A 239 4.15 8.33 16.10
CA GLU A 239 4.09 7.68 17.41
C GLU A 239 2.66 7.29 17.81
N VAL A 240 1.67 8.17 17.55
CA VAL A 240 0.26 7.84 17.80
C VAL A 240 -0.19 6.67 16.92
N GLY A 241 0.12 6.71 15.62
CA GLY A 241 -0.23 5.61 14.71
C GLY A 241 0.50 4.31 15.02
N LEU A 242 1.78 4.38 15.40
CA LEU A 242 2.59 3.22 15.77
C LEU A 242 2.05 2.54 17.04
N THR A 243 1.72 3.33 18.07
CA THR A 243 1.15 2.82 19.32
C THR A 243 -0.13 2.04 19.08
N ILE A 244 -1.05 2.61 18.28
CA ILE A 244 -2.32 1.96 17.91
C ILE A 244 -2.06 0.66 17.14
N LEU A 245 -1.22 0.73 16.10
CA LEU A 245 -0.90 -0.43 15.27
C LEU A 245 -0.30 -1.58 16.09
N LEU A 246 0.66 -1.27 16.96
CA LEU A 246 1.33 -2.27 17.80
C LEU A 246 0.34 -3.05 18.66
N VAL A 247 -0.57 -2.35 19.34
CA VAL A 247 -1.55 -2.97 20.24
C VAL A 247 -2.57 -3.77 19.45
N GLU A 248 -3.19 -3.18 18.42
CA GLU A 248 -4.24 -3.87 17.67
C GLU A 248 -3.72 -5.13 16.95
N ALA A 249 -2.51 -5.06 16.39
CA ALA A 249 -1.86 -6.22 15.79
C ALA A 249 -1.62 -7.33 16.81
N PHE A 250 -1.08 -6.98 17.99
CA PHE A 250 -0.88 -7.96 19.05
C PHE A 250 -2.20 -8.57 19.52
N GLU A 251 -3.25 -7.77 19.72
CA GLU A 251 -4.54 -8.27 20.22
C GLU A 251 -5.15 -9.32 19.29
N TYR A 252 -5.09 -9.12 17.96
CA TYR A 252 -5.53 -10.13 17.00
C TYR A 252 -4.72 -11.43 17.09
N HIS A 253 -3.41 -11.31 17.31
CA HIS A 253 -2.48 -12.44 17.33
C HIS A 253 -2.22 -13.05 18.73
N ARG A 254 -2.76 -12.46 19.81
CA ARG A 254 -2.39 -12.73 21.22
C ARG A 254 -2.37 -14.21 21.57
N ARG A 255 -3.41 -14.94 21.16
CA ARG A 255 -3.52 -16.38 21.40
C ARG A 255 -2.39 -17.15 20.74
N TRP A 256 -2.15 -16.90 19.46
CA TRP A 256 -1.16 -17.60 18.67
C TRP A 256 0.29 -17.26 19.04
N VAL A 257 0.55 -16.03 19.46
CA VAL A 257 1.85 -15.64 20.02
C VAL A 257 2.16 -16.42 21.29
N ALA A 258 1.15 -16.71 22.12
CA ALA A 258 1.32 -17.53 23.33
C ALA A 258 1.41 -19.04 23.03
N GLU A 259 0.60 -19.55 22.10
CA GLU A 259 0.46 -20.99 21.83
C GLU A 259 1.47 -21.55 20.81
N SER A 260 1.90 -20.75 19.82
CA SER A 260 2.74 -21.21 18.71
C SER A 260 3.65 -20.10 18.16
N PRO A 261 4.46 -19.43 19.00
CA PRO A 261 5.34 -18.35 18.57
C PRO A 261 6.35 -18.77 17.50
N GLU A 262 6.74 -20.05 17.46
CA GLU A 262 7.68 -20.62 16.50
C GLU A 262 7.16 -20.65 15.05
N LYS A 263 5.86 -20.40 14.83
CA LYS A 263 5.25 -20.36 13.50
C LYS A 263 5.31 -18.99 12.83
N TYR A 264 5.77 -17.96 13.54
CA TYR A 264 5.94 -16.62 12.99
C TYR A 264 7.35 -16.41 12.44
N GLY A 265 7.47 -15.54 11.44
CA GLY A 265 8.74 -14.90 11.11
C GLY A 265 9.30 -14.15 12.31
N ALA A 266 10.63 -14.16 12.44
CA ALA A 266 11.31 -13.56 13.60
C ALA A 266 11.05 -12.05 13.71
N ASP A 267 10.95 -11.36 12.59
CA ASP A 267 10.66 -9.93 12.49
C ASP A 267 9.21 -9.60 12.90
N VAL A 268 8.23 -10.35 12.39
CA VAL A 268 6.82 -10.21 12.77
C VAL A 268 6.62 -10.52 14.26
N LEU A 269 7.20 -11.62 14.76
CA LEU A 269 7.11 -11.99 16.18
C LEU A 269 7.69 -10.91 17.09
N ALA A 270 8.82 -10.31 16.72
CA ALA A 270 9.42 -9.23 17.49
C ALA A 270 8.49 -8.00 17.59
N LEU A 271 7.79 -7.65 16.51
CA LEU A 271 6.83 -6.55 16.50
C LEU A 271 5.57 -6.86 17.31
N LEU A 272 5.05 -8.08 17.23
CA LEU A 272 3.92 -8.52 18.06
C LEU A 272 4.25 -8.49 19.55
N LYS A 273 5.45 -8.95 19.94
CA LYS A 273 5.94 -8.87 21.32
C LYS A 273 6.13 -7.43 21.81
N ARG A 274 6.48 -6.50 20.93
CA ARG A 274 6.48 -5.07 21.28
C ARG A 274 5.07 -4.58 21.61
N GLY A 275 4.07 -4.99 20.82
CA GLY A 275 2.65 -4.70 21.07
C GLY A 275 2.16 -5.18 22.43
N GLU A 276 2.56 -6.38 22.84
CA GLU A 276 2.25 -6.94 24.17
C GLU A 276 2.73 -6.05 25.33
N THR A 277 3.85 -5.33 25.13
CA THR A 277 4.49 -4.52 26.18
C THR A 277 3.98 -3.08 26.25
N VAL A 278 3.14 -2.65 25.31
CA VAL A 278 2.61 -1.27 25.30
C VAL A 278 1.65 -1.08 26.48
N PRO A 279 1.87 -0.10 27.36
CA PRO A 279 0.95 0.18 28.45
C PRO A 279 -0.45 0.53 27.94
N ALA A 280 -1.48 -0.06 28.54
CA ALA A 280 -2.88 0.24 28.18
C ALA A 280 -3.25 1.74 28.29
N GLY A 281 -2.54 2.48 29.15
CA GLY A 281 -2.66 3.94 29.25
C GLY A 281 -2.20 4.65 27.98
N GLU A 282 -1.06 4.25 27.41
CA GLU A 282 -0.53 4.84 26.17
C GLU A 282 -1.44 4.58 24.98
N TYR A 283 -2.00 3.37 24.88
CA TYR A 283 -2.99 3.05 23.84
C TYR A 283 -4.24 3.91 23.95
N ARG A 284 -4.79 4.05 25.16
CA ARG A 284 -5.96 4.92 25.40
C ARG A 284 -5.64 6.38 25.06
N ASP A 285 -4.46 6.86 25.43
CA ASP A 285 -4.05 8.24 25.19
C ASP A 285 -3.85 8.49 23.68
N ALA A 286 -3.29 7.52 22.95
CA ALA A 286 -3.19 7.55 21.49
C ALA A 286 -4.57 7.62 20.81
N LEU A 287 -5.54 6.82 21.27
CA LEU A 287 -6.92 6.85 20.76
C LEU A 287 -7.62 8.20 21.02
N LEU A 288 -7.33 8.85 22.15
CA LEU A 288 -7.88 10.18 22.48
C LEU A 288 -7.20 11.31 21.68
N GLU A 289 -5.94 11.13 21.30
CA GLU A 289 -5.17 12.11 20.53
C GLU A 289 -5.44 12.03 19.03
N LEU A 290 -5.67 10.83 18.50
CA LEU A 290 -5.95 10.56 17.09
C LEU A 290 -6.95 11.54 16.43
N PRO A 291 -8.18 11.75 16.94
CA PRO A 291 -9.13 12.66 16.31
C PRO A 291 -8.67 14.13 16.31
N LYS A 292 -7.84 14.55 17.28
CA LYS A 292 -7.28 15.91 17.31
C LYS A 292 -6.25 16.10 16.21
N LEU A 293 -5.37 15.12 16.02
CA LEU A 293 -4.37 15.13 14.95
C LEU A 293 -5.03 15.08 13.57
N GLN A 294 -6.09 14.30 13.41
CA GLN A 294 -6.88 14.25 12.19
C GLN A 294 -7.51 15.61 11.86
N ALA A 295 -8.12 16.27 12.85
CA ALA A 295 -8.70 17.60 12.67
C ALA A 295 -7.62 18.65 12.32
N ALA A 296 -6.48 18.61 13.00
CA ALA A 296 -5.34 19.50 12.75
C ALA A 296 -4.76 19.30 11.34
N ALA A 297 -4.60 18.05 10.89
CA ALA A 297 -4.12 17.72 9.55
C ALA A 297 -5.06 18.25 8.45
N ARG A 298 -6.38 18.09 8.61
CA ARG A 298 -7.36 18.66 7.68
C ARG A 298 -7.30 20.19 7.67
N ALA A 299 -7.21 20.83 8.84
CA ALA A 299 -7.13 22.29 8.96
C ALA A 299 -5.86 22.84 8.29
N ALA A 300 -4.71 22.17 8.47
CA ALA A 300 -3.45 22.56 7.85
C ALA A 300 -3.48 22.48 6.31
N MET A 301 -4.44 21.75 5.73
CA MET A 301 -4.63 21.64 4.28
C MET A 301 -5.75 22.51 3.73
N GLN A 302 -6.41 23.36 4.51
CA GLN A 302 -7.58 24.13 4.06
C GLN A 302 -7.32 24.99 2.81
N ASP A 303 -6.08 25.47 2.64
CA ASP A 303 -5.68 26.38 1.56
C ASP A 303 -4.91 25.71 0.42
N VAL A 304 -4.77 24.38 0.46
CA VAL A 304 -4.07 23.59 -0.57
C VAL A 304 -4.94 22.43 -1.03
N ASP A 305 -4.77 22.04 -2.29
CA ASP A 305 -5.54 20.95 -2.89
C ASP A 305 -4.88 19.59 -2.58
N ALA A 306 -3.54 19.57 -2.48
CA ALA A 306 -2.81 18.39 -2.05
C ALA A 306 -1.41 18.73 -1.50
N LEU A 307 -0.90 17.83 -0.66
CA LEU A 307 0.52 17.77 -0.29
C LEU A 307 1.27 16.82 -1.22
N LEU A 308 2.52 17.15 -1.54
CA LEU A 308 3.49 16.30 -2.20
C LEU A 308 4.57 15.83 -1.22
N LEU A 309 4.94 14.56 -1.32
CA LEU A 309 6.03 13.94 -0.57
C LEU A 309 6.61 12.77 -1.37
N PRO A 310 7.88 12.36 -1.19
CA PRO A 310 8.31 11.04 -1.63
C PRO A 310 7.48 9.94 -0.95
N ALA A 311 7.30 8.80 -1.61
CA ALA A 311 6.67 7.63 -1.00
C ALA A 311 7.62 6.86 -0.07
N SER A 312 8.93 7.00 -0.28
CA SER A 312 10.00 6.50 0.59
C SER A 312 11.19 7.45 0.51
N ALA A 313 12.08 7.45 1.51
CA ALA A 313 13.34 8.19 1.46
C ALA A 313 14.43 7.48 0.65
N ILE A 314 14.22 6.22 0.29
CA ILE A 314 15.19 5.41 -0.45
C ILE A 314 14.50 4.65 -1.58
N VAL A 315 15.28 4.23 -2.58
CA VAL A 315 14.86 3.20 -3.54
C VAL A 315 14.81 1.82 -2.88
N ALA A 316 14.28 0.83 -3.61
CA ALA A 316 14.16 -0.54 -3.12
C ALA A 316 15.50 -1.11 -2.62
N PRO A 317 15.66 -1.45 -1.32
CA PRO A 317 16.90 -2.05 -0.81
C PRO A 317 17.09 -3.49 -1.32
N LEU A 318 18.28 -4.05 -1.11
CA LEU A 318 18.57 -5.44 -1.48
C LEU A 318 17.76 -6.41 -0.61
N VAL A 319 17.42 -7.58 -1.17
CA VAL A 319 16.74 -8.66 -0.42
C VAL A 319 17.62 -9.22 0.70
N GLU A 320 18.95 -9.18 0.54
CA GLU A 320 19.91 -9.75 1.50
C GLU A 320 20.22 -8.83 2.69
N ASP A 321 19.80 -7.56 2.66
CA ASP A 321 20.04 -6.60 3.74
C ASP A 321 19.24 -6.97 5.00
N THR A 322 19.85 -7.67 5.94
CA THR A 322 19.14 -8.23 7.12
C THR A 322 18.47 -7.19 8.01
N GLU A 323 18.97 -5.95 8.04
CA GLU A 323 18.39 -4.89 8.88
C GLU A 323 17.22 -4.16 8.21
N HIS A 324 17.04 -4.27 6.88
CA HIS A 324 16.12 -3.52 6.01
C HIS A 324 15.55 -2.24 6.65
N PRO A 325 16.02 -1.03 6.27
CA PRO A 325 15.80 0.15 7.09
C PRO A 325 14.33 0.60 7.06
N ARG A 326 13.55 0.16 8.06
CA ARG A 326 12.10 0.38 8.14
C ARG A 326 11.73 1.85 8.24
N GLU A 327 12.53 2.63 8.95
CA GLU A 327 12.31 4.05 9.19
C GLU A 327 12.31 4.85 7.86
N PRO A 328 13.36 4.86 7.03
CA PRO A 328 13.33 5.59 5.74
C PRO A 328 12.29 5.04 4.75
N ILE A 329 11.90 3.77 4.88
CA ILE A 329 10.84 3.18 4.04
C ILE A 329 9.45 3.71 4.41
N THR A 330 9.19 3.97 5.70
CA THR A 330 7.82 4.26 6.19
C THR A 330 7.58 5.69 6.66
N ARG A 331 8.64 6.49 6.80
CA ARG A 331 8.60 7.84 7.37
C ARG A 331 7.52 8.73 6.73
N PHE A 332 7.34 8.64 5.42
CA PHE A 332 6.41 9.49 4.68
C PHE A 332 5.02 8.87 4.48
N THR A 333 4.84 7.57 4.74
CA THR A 333 3.57 6.90 4.48
C THR A 333 2.69 6.78 5.72
N ARG A 334 3.28 6.38 6.85
CA ARG A 334 2.55 6.13 8.11
C ARG A 334 1.70 7.30 8.62
N PRO A 335 2.19 8.56 8.60
CA PRO A 335 1.40 9.68 9.09
C PRO A 335 0.01 9.77 8.44
N PHE A 336 -0.14 9.39 7.17
CA PHE A 336 -1.42 9.46 6.45
C PHE A 336 -2.35 8.26 6.66
N ASN A 337 -1.88 7.20 7.32
CA ASN A 337 -2.79 6.23 7.93
C ASN A 337 -3.34 6.80 9.23
N THR A 338 -2.51 7.46 10.04
CA THR A 338 -2.95 8.14 11.28
C THR A 338 -3.98 9.23 10.98
N THR A 339 -3.77 10.05 9.94
CA THR A 339 -4.72 11.13 9.58
C THR A 339 -5.93 10.66 8.78
N HIS A 340 -6.00 9.38 8.40
CA HIS A 340 -7.05 8.77 7.56
C HIS A 340 -7.18 9.34 6.14
N GLN A 341 -6.28 10.24 5.71
CA GLN A 341 -6.39 10.95 4.45
C GLN A 341 -6.14 10.05 3.22
N PRO A 342 -6.81 10.32 2.08
CA PRO A 342 -6.55 9.62 0.83
C PRO A 342 -5.18 10.01 0.24
N VAL A 343 -4.45 9.01 -0.28
CA VAL A 343 -3.12 9.19 -0.86
C VAL A 343 -2.99 8.38 -2.16
N ALA A 344 -2.58 9.04 -3.23
CA ALA A 344 -2.16 8.39 -4.47
C ALA A 344 -0.63 8.43 -4.60
N VAL A 345 -0.05 7.41 -5.22
CA VAL A 345 1.37 7.37 -5.61
C VAL A 345 1.46 7.43 -7.12
N VAL A 346 2.21 8.41 -7.62
CA VAL A 346 2.54 8.58 -9.03
C VAL A 346 4.01 8.21 -9.22
N PRO A 347 4.35 7.26 -10.12
CA PRO A 347 5.74 7.00 -10.48
C PRO A 347 6.41 8.25 -11.08
N ALA A 348 7.54 8.67 -10.53
CA ALA A 348 8.32 9.78 -11.05
C ALA A 348 9.02 9.39 -12.37
N PRO A 349 9.19 10.32 -13.33
CA PRO A 349 9.85 10.06 -14.61
C PRO A 349 11.39 10.06 -14.46
N VAL A 350 11.93 9.13 -13.68
CA VAL A 350 13.38 9.02 -13.43
C VAL A 350 14.02 7.85 -14.18
N ALA A 351 15.29 8.01 -14.51
CA ALA A 351 16.12 6.91 -14.99
C ALA A 351 16.64 6.09 -13.80
N GLY A 352 16.64 4.76 -13.92
CA GLY A 352 17.12 3.85 -12.89
C GLY A 352 15.98 3.15 -12.14
N LEU A 353 16.16 2.97 -10.83
CA LEU A 353 15.15 2.34 -9.99
C LEU A 353 13.92 3.25 -9.81
N PRO A 354 12.71 2.68 -9.75
CA PRO A 354 11.50 3.47 -9.56
C PRO A 354 11.49 4.25 -8.26
N VAL A 355 10.97 5.47 -8.33
CA VAL A 355 10.63 6.33 -7.19
C VAL A 355 9.21 6.81 -7.36
N GLY A 356 8.38 6.65 -6.32
CA GLY A 356 7.02 7.16 -6.28
C GLY A 356 6.92 8.46 -5.50
N ILE A 357 6.06 9.36 -5.98
CA ILE A 357 5.68 10.59 -5.27
C ILE A 357 4.24 10.44 -4.80
N GLN A 358 4.02 10.68 -3.51
CA GLN A 358 2.71 10.74 -2.90
C GLN A 358 2.03 12.07 -3.21
N VAL A 359 0.75 11.98 -3.55
CA VAL A 359 -0.22 13.07 -3.58
C VAL A 359 -1.20 12.79 -2.46
N VAL A 360 -1.17 13.61 -1.40
CA VAL A 360 -2.07 13.50 -0.25
C VAL A 360 -3.14 14.58 -0.39
N GLY A 361 -4.41 14.19 -0.54
CA GLY A 361 -5.51 15.12 -0.66
C GLY A 361 -6.44 15.10 0.56
N GLN A 362 -7.51 15.88 0.48
CA GLN A 362 -8.56 15.92 1.49
C GLN A 362 -9.69 14.92 1.18
N THR A 363 -9.96 14.69 -0.11
CA THR A 363 -11.00 13.76 -0.58
C THR A 363 -10.45 12.80 -1.63
N ASN A 364 -11.08 11.62 -1.79
CA ASN A 364 -10.68 10.63 -2.80
C ASN A 364 -10.63 11.25 -4.21
N ALA A 365 -11.63 12.06 -4.55
CA ALA A 365 -11.76 12.71 -5.85
C ALA A 365 -10.64 13.71 -6.11
N GLU A 366 -10.36 14.61 -5.17
CA GLU A 366 -9.29 15.60 -5.32
C GLU A 366 -7.92 14.93 -5.42
N THR A 367 -7.64 13.94 -4.57
CA THR A 367 -6.38 13.19 -4.60
C THR A 367 -6.12 12.57 -5.97
N LEU A 368 -7.11 11.87 -6.55
CA LEU A 368 -6.95 11.23 -7.85
C LEU A 368 -6.86 12.23 -9.01
N ARG A 369 -7.58 13.36 -8.94
CA ARG A 369 -7.50 14.42 -9.95
C ARG A 369 -6.13 15.10 -9.94
N VAL A 370 -5.61 15.42 -8.76
CA VAL A 370 -4.26 16.01 -8.61
C VAL A 370 -3.19 15.01 -9.06
N ALA A 371 -3.29 13.74 -8.67
CA ALA A 371 -2.37 12.72 -9.11
C ALA A 371 -2.40 12.53 -10.63
N LYS A 372 -3.58 12.62 -11.25
CA LYS A 372 -3.70 12.54 -12.70
C LYS A 372 -3.05 13.72 -13.41
N TRP A 373 -3.26 14.93 -12.89
CA TRP A 373 -2.61 16.14 -13.38
C TRP A 373 -1.08 16.02 -13.31
N LEU A 374 -0.55 15.56 -12.17
CA LEU A 374 0.89 15.38 -11.97
C LEU A 374 1.48 14.34 -12.94
N GLU A 375 0.80 13.21 -13.14
CA GLU A 375 1.18 12.19 -14.12
C GLU A 375 1.25 12.74 -15.56
N GLN A 376 0.34 13.65 -15.93
CA GLN A 376 0.31 14.26 -17.27
C GLN A 376 1.42 15.29 -17.48
N GLU A 377 1.69 16.14 -16.48
CA GLU A 377 2.77 17.13 -16.55
C GLU A 377 4.13 16.46 -16.74
N TRP A 378 4.37 15.35 -16.05
CA TRP A 378 5.61 14.58 -16.16
C TRP A 378 5.76 13.82 -17.48
N ARG A 379 4.67 13.29 -18.04
CA ARG A 379 4.70 12.68 -19.37
C ARG A 379 4.99 13.71 -20.47
N THR A 380 4.44 14.92 -20.33
CA THR A 380 4.63 16.00 -21.32
C THR A 380 6.03 16.59 -21.25
N SER A 381 6.64 16.66 -20.06
CA SER A 381 8.00 17.17 -19.88
C SER A 381 9.10 16.20 -20.33
N ALA A 382 8.76 14.92 -20.48
CA ALA A 382 9.69 13.85 -20.91
C ALA A 382 9.65 13.55 -22.42
N ALA A 383 8.69 14.11 -23.16
CA ALA A 383 8.51 13.97 -24.61
C ALA A 383 9.03 15.22 -25.32
#